data_AF-A0A2S8IT13-F1
#
_entry.id   AF-A0A2S8IT13-F1
#
_cell.length_a   1.000
_cell.length_b   1.000
_cell.length_c   1.000
_cell.angle_alpha   90.00
_cell.angle_beta   90.00
_cell.angle_gamma   90.00
#
_symmetry.space_group_name_H-M   'P 1'
#
loop_
_entity.id
_entity.type
_entity.pdbx_description
1 polymer ?
#
loop_
_entity_poly.entity_id
_entity_poly.type
_entity_poly.pdbx_seq_one_letter_code
_entity_poly.pdbx_strand_id
1 'polypeptide(L)'
;MSGGSGETSDGSYSVGDSEAATTDDGTYLRGAQTTDANGVAQFTTIFPGWYISRTTHIHLKVHIDKKTVLTTQLFFDEALLDEVYAIAPYSDHTGRENNVNNSTDSIYDDAGLLTVAKQSDGYLAAINLGIDV
;
A
#
# COMPACT_ATOMS: atom_id res chain seq x y z
N MET A 1 -33.05 4.09 -15.08
CA MET A 1 -31.94 3.20 -15.46
C MET A 1 -30.71 4.07 -15.64
N SER A 2 -29.98 4.37 -14.56
CA SER A 2 -28.75 5.16 -14.60
C SER A 2 -27.59 4.20 -14.43
N GLY A 3 -26.81 4.00 -15.50
CA GLY A 3 -25.63 3.15 -15.48
C GLY A 3 -24.58 3.75 -14.57
N GLY A 4 -24.17 2.98 -13.56
CA GLY A 4 -22.99 3.30 -12.77
C GLY A 4 -21.77 3.29 -13.68
N SER A 5 -21.07 4.42 -13.74
CA SER A 5 -19.71 4.49 -14.25
C SER A 5 -18.86 3.53 -13.42
N GLY A 6 -18.43 2.43 -14.04
CA GLY A 6 -17.34 1.63 -13.51
C GLY A 6 -16.11 2.51 -13.50
N GLU A 7 -15.86 3.16 -12.37
CA GLU A 7 -14.65 3.94 -12.17
C GLU A 7 -13.48 2.97 -12.17
N THR A 8 -12.76 2.95 -13.29
CA THR A 8 -11.41 2.40 -13.32
C THR A 8 -10.59 3.20 -12.32
N SER A 9 -10.19 2.53 -11.25
CA SER A 9 -9.22 3.06 -10.31
C SER A 9 -7.93 3.37 -11.06
N ASP A 10 -7.61 4.64 -11.25
CA ASP A 10 -6.31 5.04 -11.81
C ASP A 10 -5.17 4.88 -10.78
N GLY A 11 -5.52 4.56 -9.53
CA GLY A 11 -4.57 4.37 -8.42
C GLY A 11 -3.87 5.66 -8.00
N SER A 12 -4.31 6.83 -8.46
CA SER A 12 -3.60 8.11 -8.30
C SER A 12 -3.40 8.48 -6.81
N TYR A 13 -2.14 8.60 -6.39
CA TYR A 13 -1.73 9.51 -5.30
C TYR A 13 -1.29 10.87 -5.89
N SER A 14 -0.88 10.84 -7.16
CA SER A 14 -0.34 11.93 -7.97
C SER A 14 -1.29 13.13 -8.17
N VAL A 15 -2.59 12.95 -7.95
CA VAL A 15 -3.59 14.03 -8.06
C VAL A 15 -4.14 14.30 -6.65
N GLY A 16 -3.58 15.30 -5.97
CA GLY A 16 -4.06 15.76 -4.66
C GLY A 16 -3.02 15.71 -3.54
N ASP A 17 -1.93 14.96 -3.69
CA ASP A 17 -0.79 15.03 -2.76
C ASP A 17 -0.19 16.43 -2.80
N SER A 18 -0.35 17.14 -1.68
CA SER A 18 0.17 18.50 -1.50
C SER A 18 1.62 18.49 -0.97
N GLU A 19 2.12 17.32 -0.58
CA GLU A 19 3.44 17.15 0.06
C GLU A 19 4.55 16.78 -0.93
N ALA A 20 4.20 16.27 -2.12
CA ALA A 20 5.17 15.91 -3.14
C ALA A 20 4.64 16.17 -4.56
N ALA A 21 5.47 16.81 -5.39
CA ALA A 21 5.19 16.89 -6.81
C ALA A 21 5.47 15.53 -7.48
N THR A 22 4.63 15.14 -8.43
CA THR A 22 4.85 13.95 -9.24
C THR A 22 6.14 14.11 -10.04
N THR A 23 7.06 13.15 -9.92
CA THR A 23 8.38 13.21 -10.58
C THR A 23 8.49 12.30 -11.80
N ASP A 24 7.44 11.55 -12.11
CA ASP A 24 7.37 10.58 -13.21
C ASP A 24 6.07 10.72 -14.02
N ASP A 25 5.80 9.75 -14.89
CA ASP A 25 4.62 9.69 -15.76
C ASP A 25 3.32 9.27 -15.04
N GLY A 26 3.34 9.20 -13.71
CA GLY A 26 2.26 8.79 -12.85
C GLY A 26 2.11 7.26 -12.74
N THR A 27 3.09 6.48 -13.23
CA THR A 27 3.02 5.01 -13.21
C THR A 27 4.02 4.34 -12.25
N TYR A 28 4.95 5.10 -11.66
CA TYR A 28 5.85 4.56 -10.64
C TYR A 28 5.06 4.03 -9.42
N LEU A 29 5.58 2.95 -8.81
CA LEU A 29 4.95 2.22 -7.70
C LEU A 29 3.52 1.72 -7.99
N ARG A 30 3.17 1.52 -9.26
CA ARG A 30 1.93 0.84 -9.68
C ARG A 30 2.25 -0.42 -10.45
N GLY A 31 1.41 -1.44 -10.27
CA GLY A 31 1.51 -2.67 -11.01
C GLY A 31 0.23 -3.47 -10.93
N ALA A 32 0.09 -4.42 -11.86
CA ALA A 32 -0.96 -5.42 -11.83
C ALA A 32 -0.33 -6.78 -12.10
N GLN A 33 -0.79 -7.80 -11.39
CA GLN A 33 -0.36 -9.18 -11.56
C GLN A 33 -1.59 -10.06 -11.67
N THR A 34 -1.52 -11.07 -12.54
CA THR A 34 -2.47 -12.18 -12.52
C THR A 34 -1.95 -13.20 -11.52
N THR A 35 -2.82 -13.70 -10.64
CA THR A 35 -2.46 -14.76 -9.70
C THR A 35 -2.08 -16.04 -10.45
N ASP A 36 -1.14 -16.79 -9.91
CA ASP A 36 -0.80 -18.11 -10.41
C ASP A 36 -1.91 -19.16 -10.11
N ALA A 37 -1.64 -20.43 -10.45
CA ALA A 37 -2.57 -21.54 -10.20
C ALA A 37 -2.85 -21.80 -8.70
N ASN A 38 -2.05 -21.25 -7.79
CA ASN A 38 -2.22 -21.35 -6.35
C ASN A 38 -2.87 -20.09 -5.76
N GLY A 39 -3.25 -19.11 -6.58
CA GLY A 39 -3.81 -17.84 -6.12
C GLY A 39 -2.78 -16.82 -5.65
N VAL A 40 -1.49 -17.01 -5.98
CA VAL A 40 -0.39 -16.14 -5.53
C VAL A 40 -0.11 -15.06 -6.56
N ALA A 41 -0.05 -13.81 -6.12
CA ALA A 41 0.51 -12.69 -6.86
C ALA A 41 1.71 -12.12 -6.09
N GLN A 42 2.81 -11.85 -6.80
CA GLN A 42 4.03 -11.31 -6.21
C GLN A 42 4.39 -9.96 -6.85
N PHE A 43 4.75 -9.01 -6.01
CA PHE A 43 5.27 -7.71 -6.41
C PHE A 43 6.66 -7.51 -5.80
N THR A 44 7.56 -6.93 -6.58
CA THR A 44 8.81 -6.37 -6.08
C THR A 44 8.65 -4.86 -6.09
N THR A 45 8.74 -4.24 -4.93
CA THR A 45 8.60 -2.79 -4.73
C THR A 45 9.59 -2.35 -3.66
N ILE A 46 9.77 -1.04 -3.51
CA ILE A 46 10.42 -0.45 -2.33
C ILE A 46 9.45 -0.43 -1.15
N PHE A 47 9.98 -0.23 0.06
CA PHE A 47 9.17 0.10 1.21
C PHE A 47 8.48 1.46 0.98
N PRO A 48 7.16 1.60 1.22
CA PRO A 48 6.47 2.86 0.99
C PRO A 48 6.99 3.96 1.94
N GLY A 49 6.98 5.20 1.48
CA GLY A 49 7.15 6.36 2.35
C GLY A 49 5.89 6.66 3.16
N TRP A 50 5.96 7.72 3.96
CA TRP A 50 4.83 8.23 4.73
C TRP A 50 4.44 9.63 4.25
N TYR A 51 3.17 9.99 4.45
CA TYR A 51 2.62 11.34 4.27
C TYR A 51 1.70 11.65 5.44
N ILE A 52 1.43 12.93 5.70
CA ILE A 52 0.66 13.33 6.88
C ILE A 52 -0.76 12.77 6.88
N SER A 53 -1.34 12.66 8.07
CA SER A 53 -2.74 12.26 8.33
C SER A 53 -3.06 10.79 8.07
N ARG A 54 -2.11 9.98 7.60
CA ARG A 54 -2.31 8.55 7.34
C ARG A 54 -1.09 7.75 7.81
N THR A 55 -1.34 6.55 8.34
CA THR A 55 -0.27 5.57 8.56
C THR A 55 0.28 5.08 7.23
N THR A 56 1.45 4.46 7.25
CA THR A 56 2.10 3.92 6.04
C THR A 56 1.31 2.73 5.48
N HIS A 57 0.98 2.76 4.19
CA HIS A 57 0.17 1.71 3.56
C HIS A 57 0.50 1.50 2.07
N ILE A 58 0.09 0.34 1.55
CA ILE A 58 0.03 0.03 0.12
C ILE A 58 -1.43 -0.18 -0.27
N HIS A 59 -1.91 0.49 -1.32
CA HIS A 59 -3.24 0.26 -1.86
C HIS A 59 -3.33 -1.08 -2.61
N LEU A 60 -4.43 -1.80 -2.44
CA LEU A 60 -4.70 -3.04 -3.16
C LEU A 60 -6.12 -3.08 -3.69
N LYS A 61 -6.26 -3.51 -4.95
CA LYS A 61 -7.53 -3.91 -5.54
C LYS A 61 -7.43 -5.31 -6.11
N VAL A 62 -8.45 -6.12 -5.89
CA VAL A 62 -8.56 -7.45 -6.48
C VAL A 62 -9.71 -7.46 -7.46
N HIS A 63 -9.44 -8.01 -8.65
CA HIS A 63 -10.42 -8.14 -9.72
C HIS A 63 -10.63 -9.61 -10.07
N ILE A 64 -11.88 -10.04 -10.12
CA ILE A 64 -12.30 -11.37 -10.61
C ILE A 64 -13.35 -11.12 -11.69
N ASP A 65 -13.21 -11.78 -12.85
CA ASP A 65 -14.10 -11.59 -14.01
C ASP A 65 -14.35 -10.12 -14.37
N LYS A 66 -13.27 -9.32 -14.33
CA LYS A 66 -13.26 -7.86 -14.60
C LYS A 66 -14.08 -7.02 -13.61
N LYS A 67 -14.53 -7.58 -12.48
CA LYS A 67 -15.19 -6.85 -11.40
C LYS A 67 -14.23 -6.67 -10.23
N THR A 68 -14.20 -5.48 -9.65
CA THR A 68 -13.51 -5.25 -8.38
C THR A 68 -14.28 -5.95 -7.26
N VAL A 69 -13.67 -6.96 -6.64
CA VAL A 69 -14.26 -7.73 -5.53
C VAL A 69 -13.69 -7.31 -4.18
N LEU A 70 -12.51 -6.69 -4.16
CA LEU A 70 -11.89 -6.14 -2.96
C LEU A 70 -11.20 -4.82 -3.27
N THR A 71 -11.37 -3.84 -2.41
CA THR A 71 -10.54 -2.63 -2.32
C THR A 71 -10.11 -2.51 -0.87
N THR A 72 -8.80 -2.54 -0.63
CA THR A 72 -8.24 -2.53 0.73
C THR A 72 -6.89 -1.82 0.75
N GLN A 73 -6.29 -1.74 1.93
CA GLN A 73 -4.97 -1.21 2.18
C GLN A 73 -4.16 -2.24 2.98
N LEU A 74 -2.88 -2.35 2.65
CA LEU A 74 -1.93 -3.22 3.34
C LEU A 74 -1.10 -2.36 4.29
N PHE A 75 -0.96 -2.80 5.54
CA PHE A 75 -0.31 -2.07 6.61
C PHE A 75 0.89 -2.84 7.15
N PHE A 76 1.72 -2.15 7.95
CA PHE A 76 2.95 -2.69 8.53
C PHE A 76 2.97 -2.48 10.04
N ASP A 77 3.65 -3.37 10.76
CA ASP A 77 3.84 -3.23 12.21
C ASP A 77 4.63 -1.95 12.56
N GLU A 78 4.27 -1.29 13.66
CA GLU A 78 4.87 0.00 14.05
C GLU A 78 6.36 -0.12 14.33
N ALA A 79 6.82 -1.21 14.96
CA ALA A 79 8.24 -1.39 15.25
C ALA A 79 9.05 -1.56 13.96
N LEU A 80 8.46 -2.16 12.92
CA LEU A 80 9.07 -2.24 11.60
C LEU A 80 9.13 -0.87 10.91
N LEU A 81 8.06 -0.05 11.03
CA LEU A 81 8.06 1.31 10.49
C LEU A 81 9.19 2.15 11.13
N ASP A 82 9.34 2.08 12.45
CA ASP A 82 10.40 2.77 13.18
C ASP A 82 11.80 2.34 12.72
N GLU A 83 12.00 1.03 12.51
CA GLU A 83 13.27 0.49 12.01
C GLU A 83 13.61 1.01 10.61
N VAL A 84 12.66 0.93 9.67
CA VAL A 84 12.89 1.32 8.28
C VAL A 84 13.10 2.82 8.16
N TYR A 85 12.31 3.62 8.88
CA TYR A 85 12.38 5.08 8.80
C TYR A 85 13.58 5.70 9.53
N ALA A 86 14.32 4.91 10.31
CA ALA A 86 15.61 5.31 10.86
C ALA A 86 16.77 5.20 9.86
N ILE A 87 16.55 4.64 8.65
CA ILE A 87 17.59 4.34 7.67
C ILE A 87 17.42 5.19 6.42
N ALA A 88 18.53 5.67 5.83
CA ALA A 88 18.51 6.39 4.57
C ALA A 88 17.96 5.52 3.41
N PRO A 89 17.16 6.08 2.48
CA PRO A 89 16.85 7.50 2.35
C PRO A 89 15.64 7.97 3.20
N TYR A 90 14.94 7.07 3.89
CA TYR A 90 13.71 7.43 4.62
C TYR A 90 13.98 8.37 5.80
N SER A 91 15.13 8.24 6.45
CA SER A 91 15.57 9.13 7.53
C SER A 91 15.70 10.60 7.12
N ASP A 92 15.82 10.88 5.82
CA ASP A 92 15.91 12.25 5.31
C ASP A 92 14.52 12.92 5.25
N HIS A 93 13.44 12.15 5.31
CA HIS A 93 12.07 12.65 5.40
C HIS A 93 11.71 12.97 6.86
N THR A 94 11.87 14.24 7.23
CA THR A 94 11.69 14.73 8.61
C THR A 94 10.22 14.89 9.00
N GLY A 95 9.89 14.73 10.29
CA GLY A 95 8.55 15.00 10.83
C GLY A 95 7.69 13.75 11.06
N ARG A 96 8.26 12.54 10.89
CA ARG A 96 7.58 11.25 11.10
C ARG A 96 6.96 11.13 12.49
N GLU A 97 7.59 11.73 13.50
CA GLU A 97 7.12 11.73 14.89
C GLU A 97 5.76 12.42 15.07
N ASN A 98 5.37 13.27 14.11
CA ASN A 98 4.06 13.94 14.10
C ASN A 98 3.05 13.24 13.20
N ASN A 99 3.44 12.15 12.52
CA ASN A 99 2.55 11.44 11.63
C ASN A 99 1.62 10.47 12.39
N VAL A 100 0.59 10.02 11.70
CA VAL A 100 -0.42 9.09 12.22
C VAL A 100 0.15 7.67 12.29
N ASN A 101 -0.14 6.97 13.39
CA ASN A 101 0.22 5.57 13.59
C ASN A 101 -0.98 4.68 13.27
N ASN A 102 -0.77 3.37 13.13
CA ASN A 102 -1.85 2.42 12.84
C ASN A 102 -3.06 2.58 13.79
N SER A 103 -2.82 2.74 15.09
CA SER A 103 -3.88 2.84 16.10
C SER A 103 -4.71 4.13 16.03
N THR A 104 -4.25 5.14 15.30
CA THR A 104 -4.91 6.45 15.18
C THR A 104 -5.33 6.80 13.75
N ASP A 105 -5.01 5.96 12.77
CA ASP A 105 -5.51 6.10 11.40
C ASP A 105 -6.95 5.60 11.31
N SER A 106 -7.85 6.44 10.80
CA SER A 106 -9.28 6.13 10.67
C SER A 106 -9.60 5.06 9.61
N ILE A 107 -8.63 4.71 8.76
CA ILE A 107 -8.74 3.70 7.70
C ILE A 107 -7.94 2.44 8.05
N TYR A 108 -7.15 2.43 9.12
CA TYR A 108 -6.43 1.23 9.54
C TYR A 108 -7.41 0.08 9.79
N ASP A 109 -7.07 -1.09 9.25
CA ASP A 109 -7.75 -2.35 9.50
C ASP A 109 -6.68 -3.44 9.70
N ASP A 110 -6.78 -4.16 10.81
CA ASP A 110 -5.87 -5.24 11.17
C ASP A 110 -5.91 -6.39 10.14
N ALA A 111 -7.02 -6.55 9.42
CA ALA A 111 -7.14 -7.50 8.33
C ALA A 111 -6.21 -7.20 7.13
N GLY A 112 -5.64 -5.99 7.07
CA GLY A 112 -4.63 -5.58 6.09
C GLY A 112 -3.18 -5.68 6.61
N LEU A 113 -2.96 -6.09 7.86
CA LEU A 113 -1.63 -6.11 8.45
C LEU A 113 -0.75 -7.23 7.84
N LEU A 114 0.36 -6.84 7.21
CA LEU A 114 1.29 -7.76 6.58
C LEU A 114 2.10 -8.52 7.62
N THR A 115 2.30 -9.82 7.39
CA THR A 115 3.38 -10.57 8.05
C THR A 115 4.67 -10.32 7.29
N VAL A 116 5.68 -9.75 7.97
CA VAL A 116 6.93 -9.36 7.34
C VAL A 116 8.12 -10.09 7.96
N ALA A 117 8.98 -10.63 7.10
CA ALA A 117 10.27 -11.22 7.47
C ALA A 117 11.41 -10.43 6.84
N LYS A 118 12.35 -9.96 7.68
CA LYS A 118 13.59 -9.32 7.22
C LYS A 118 14.50 -10.36 6.55
N GLN A 119 15.08 -9.99 5.42
CA GLN A 119 16.04 -10.78 4.63
C GLN A 119 17.37 -10.03 4.53
N SER A 120 18.39 -10.65 3.91
CA SER A 120 19.71 -10.04 3.74
C SER A 120 19.71 -8.80 2.83
N ASP A 121 18.76 -8.73 1.90
CA ASP A 121 18.67 -7.72 0.84
C ASP A 121 17.33 -6.97 0.84
N GLY A 122 16.53 -7.11 1.89
CA GLY A 122 15.25 -6.41 2.02
C GLY A 122 14.27 -7.10 2.94
N TYR A 123 13.00 -7.13 2.53
CA TYR A 123 11.90 -7.70 3.30
C TYR A 123 11.04 -8.58 2.41
N LEU A 124 10.59 -9.70 2.96
CA LEU A 124 9.51 -10.51 2.39
C LEU A 124 8.25 -10.25 3.21
N ALA A 125 7.23 -9.66 2.57
CA ALA A 125 5.94 -9.40 3.19
C ALA A 125 4.86 -10.28 2.54
N ALA A 126 3.96 -10.83 3.34
CA ALA A 126 2.89 -11.70 2.87
C ALA A 126 1.60 -11.48 3.67
N ILE A 127 0.47 -11.68 2.99
CA ILE A 127 -0.86 -11.71 3.59
C ILE A 127 -1.75 -12.65 2.79
N ASN A 128 -2.64 -13.37 3.49
CA ASN A 128 -3.71 -14.14 2.87
C ASN A 128 -4.97 -13.29 2.83
N LEU A 129 -5.57 -13.14 1.66
CA LEU A 129 -6.79 -12.36 1.49
C LEU A 129 -7.97 -13.32 1.34
N GLY A 130 -8.89 -13.29 2.31
CA GLY A 130 -10.18 -13.95 2.18
C GLY A 130 -11.10 -13.10 1.31
N ILE A 131 -11.55 -13.65 0.18
CA ILE A 131 -12.48 -12.96 -0.73
C ILE A 131 -13.75 -13.79 -0.82
N ASP A 132 -14.88 -13.16 -0.50
CA ASP A 132 -16.21 -13.74 -0.71
C ASP A 132 -16.65 -13.40 -2.14
N VAL A 133 -16.98 -14.43 -2.93
CA VAL A 133 -17.25 -14.33 -4.38
C VAL A 133 -18.57 -14.97 -4.77
#